data_AF-S2YG05-F1
#
_entry.id   AF-S2YG05-F1
#
_cell.length_a   1.000
_cell.length_b   1.000
_cell.length_c   1.000
_cell.angle_alpha   90.00
_cell.angle_beta   90.00
_cell.angle_gamma   90.00
#
_symmetry.space_group_name_H-M   'P 1'
#
loop_
_entity.id
_entity.type
_entity.pdbx_description
1 polymer ?
#
loop_
_entity_poly.entity_id
_entity_poly.type
_entity_poly.pdbx_seq_one_letter_code
_entity_poly.pdbx_strand_id
1 'polypeptide(L)' 'MRIRITQGAPAGAVLYDRPWPAEGTVVDDLPTTVAAHLVASGVAEEVTEETRPRGRKRKAAGDE' A
#
# COMPACT_ATOMS: atom_id res chain seq x y z
N MET A 1 7.00 -2.56 11.22
CA MET A 1 6.50 -3.25 10.00
C MET A 1 6.20 -2.16 8.98
N ARG A 2 6.68 -2.26 7.74
CA ARG A 2 6.38 -1.27 6.70
C ARG A 2 5.29 -1.81 5.80
N ILE A 3 4.28 -1.00 5.48
CA ILE A 3 3.19 -1.39 4.57
C ILE A 3 3.03 -0.34 3.48
N ARG A 4 2.58 -0.77 2.30
CA ARG A 4 2.19 0.10 1.20
C ARG A 4 0.68 0.08 1.06
N ILE A 5 0.04 1.24 1.14
CA ILE A 5 -1.40 1.35 0.92
C ILE A 5 -1.71 1.02 -0.54
N THR A 6 -2.63 0.09 -0.78
CA THR A 6 -3.03 -0.32 -2.14
C THR A 6 -4.43 0.13 -2.48
N GLN A 7 -5.21 0.59 -1.50
CA GLN A 7 -6.58 1.03 -1.68
C GLN A 7 -6.76 2.45 -1.13
N GLY A 8 -7.41 3.31 -1.92
CA GLY A 8 -7.93 4.58 -1.43
C GLY A 8 -9.11 4.36 -0.48
N ALA A 9 -9.28 5.28 0.47
CA ALA A 9 -10.45 5.32 1.34
C ALA A 9 -11.40 6.46 0.94
N PRO A 10 -12.67 6.43 1.37
CA PRO A 10 -13.60 7.53 1.14
C PRO A 10 -13.08 8.85 1.74
N ALA A 11 -13.58 9.96 1.19
CA ALA A 11 -13.22 11.30 1.66
C ALA A 11 -13.49 11.44 3.17
N GLY A 12 -12.49 11.94 3.90
CA GLY A 12 -12.57 12.11 5.36
C GLY A 12 -12.21 10.86 6.17
N ALA A 13 -11.83 9.75 5.54
CA ALA A 13 -11.30 8.60 6.25
C ALA A 13 -9.98 8.93 6.97
N VAL A 14 -9.80 8.31 8.13
CA VAL A 14 -8.66 8.52 9.02
C VAL A 14 -7.99 7.18 9.27
N LEU A 15 -6.66 7.16 9.18
CA LEU A 15 -5.81 6.06 9.60
C LEU A 15 -5.00 6.51 10.81
N TYR A 16 -5.38 6.04 12.00
CA TYR A 16 -4.65 6.27 13.25
C TYR A 16 -4.41 7.77 13.54
N ASP A 17 -5.53 8.50 13.72
CA ASP A 17 -5.58 9.96 13.93
C ASP A 17 -4.96 10.83 12.83
N ARG A 18 -4.60 10.22 11.69
CA ARG A 18 -4.06 10.92 10.52
C ARG A 18 -4.98 10.73 9.32
N PRO A 19 -5.05 11.70 8.39
CA PRO A 19 -5.77 11.51 7.14
C PRO A 19 -5.35 10.22 6.43
N TRP A 20 -6.29 9.56 5.77
CA TRP A 20 -5.99 8.35 5.02
C TRP A 20 -4.89 8.62 3.97
N PRO A 21 -3.81 7.82 3.93
CA PRO A 21 -2.74 8.03 2.96
C PRO A 21 -3.19 7.78 1.52
N ALA A 22 -2.53 8.42 0.56
CA ALA A 22 -2.78 8.15 -0.85
C ALA A 22 -2.38 6.70 -1.20
N GLU A 23 -3.03 6.14 -2.22
CA GLU A 23 -2.64 4.85 -2.78
C GLU A 23 -1.17 4.87 -3.22
N GLY A 24 -0.46 3.79 -2.89
CA GLY A 24 0.96 3.62 -3.16
C GLY A 24 1.88 4.20 -2.08
N THR A 25 1.36 4.94 -1.10
CA THR A 25 2.14 5.49 0.02
C THR A 25 2.65 4.38 0.92
N VAL A 26 3.92 4.47 1.32
CA VAL A 26 4.51 3.58 2.31
C VAL A 26 4.36 4.19 3.70
N VAL A 27 3.84 3.41 4.63
CA VAL A 27 3.66 3.78 6.03
C VAL A 27 4.43 2.77 6.88
N ASP A 28 5.37 3.27 7.69
CA ASP A 28 6.16 2.46 8.63
C ASP A 28 5.88 2.78 10.11
N ASP A 29 5.17 3.87 10.37
CA ASP A 29 4.82 4.37 11.70
C ASP A 29 3.40 3.93 12.11
N LEU A 30 3.14 2.63 12.11
CA LEU A 30 1.88 2.05 12.61
C LEU A 30 2.17 0.89 13.57
N PRO A 31 1.31 0.67 14.59
CA PRO A 31 1.39 -0.52 15.41
C PRO A 31 1.30 -1.78 14.54
N THR A 32 2.15 -2.77 14.78
CA THR A 32 2.22 -4.00 13.97
C THR A 32 0.85 -4.69 13.83
N THR A 33 0.04 -4.71 14.88
CA THR A 33 -1.32 -5.30 14.83
C THR A 33 -2.23 -4.60 13.83
N VAL A 34 -2.16 -3.26 13.76
CA VAL A 34 -2.95 -2.47 12.80
C VAL A 34 -2.43 -2.70 11.38
N ALA A 35 -1.12 -2.66 11.20
CA ALA A 35 -0.49 -2.92 9.91
C ALA A 35 -0.83 -4.32 9.38
N ALA A 36 -0.76 -5.34 10.23
CA ALA A 36 -1.13 -6.72 9.90
C ALA A 36 -2.63 -6.85 9.55
N HIS A 37 -3.51 -6.13 10.25
CA HIS A 37 -4.93 -6.11 9.91
C HIS A 37 -5.18 -5.50 8.53
N LEU A 38 -4.51 -4.38 8.21
CA LEU A 38 -4.62 -3.75 6.88
C LEU A 38 -4.12 -4.68 5.77
N VAL A 39 -3.03 -5.40 6.00
CA VAL A 39 -2.51 -6.40 5.06
C VAL A 39 -3.48 -7.58 4.91
N ALA A 40 -3.99 -8.13 6.01
CA ALA A 40 -4.95 -9.24 5.98
C ALA A 40 -6.28 -8.86 5.32
N SER A 41 -6.71 -7.60 5.43
CA SER A 41 -7.91 -7.07 4.78
C SER A 41 -7.72 -6.73 3.30
N GLY A 42 -6.49 -6.80 2.77
CA GLY A 42 -6.16 -6.46 1.39
C GLY A 42 -6.09 -4.96 1.09
N VAL A 43 -6.10 -4.11 2.13
CA VAL A 43 -6.04 -2.65 2.02
C VAL A 43 -4.60 -2.15 1.86
N ALA A 44 -3.64 -2.94 2.30
CA ALA A 44 -2.21 -2.66 2.17
C ALA A 44 -1.42 -3.94 1.85
N GLU A 45 -0.18 -3.76 1.41
CA GLU A 45 0.80 -4.83 1.20
C GLU A 45 1.98 -4.65 2.16
N GLU A 46 2.51 -5.73 2.71
CA GLU A 46 3.75 -5.65 3.50
C GLU A 46 4.95 -5.36 2.59
N VAL A 47 5.75 -4.36 2.98
CA VAL A 47 7.00 -4.00 2.31
C VAL A 47 8.16 -4.58 3.10
N THR A 48 8.62 -5.76 2.69
CA THR A 48 9.91 -6.31 3.10
C THR A 48 10.99 -5.77 2.16
N GLU A 49 12.20 -5.51 2.65
CA GLU A 49 13.32 -5.02 1.82
C GLU A 49 13.70 -5.99 0.67
N GLU A 50 13.21 -7.23 0.72
CA GLU A 50 13.31 -8.22 -0.35
C GLU A 50 12.32 -8.00 -1.50
N THR A 51 11.22 -7.27 -1.27
CA THR A 51 10.24 -6.90 -2.31
C THR A 51 10.61 -5.54 -2.92
N ARG A 52 11.68 -5.52 -3.70
CA ARG A 52 11.71 -4.61 -4.86
C ARG A 52 10.52 -4.97 -5.75
N PRO A 53 9.70 -4.02 -6.24
CA PRO A 53 8.50 -4.33 -7.00
C PRO A 53 8.88 -5.08 -8.29
N ARG A 54 8.73 -6.41 -8.27
CA ARG A 54 8.80 -7.24 -9.47
C ARG A 54 7.48 -7.08 -10.21
N GLY A 55 7.43 -6.05 -11.06
CA GLY A 55 6.57 -6.06 -12.24
C GLY A 55 5.47 -5.01 -12.25
N ARG A 56 5.73 -3.92 -12.99
CA ARG A 56 4.71 -3.41 -13.92
C ARG A 56 5.18 -3.73 -15.34
N LYS A 57 5.05 -5.00 -15.72
CA LYS A 57 5.24 -5.45 -17.10
C LYS A 57 4.01 -4.98 -17.89
N ARG A 58 4.03 -3.75 -18.39
CA ARG A 58 3.12 -3.37 -19.48
C ARG A 58 3.61 -4.11 -20.73
N LYS A 59 2.94 -5.19 -21.09
CA LYS A 59 3.05 -5.77 -22.44
C LYS A 59 2.02 -5.07 -23.35
N ALA A 60 2.53 -4.61 -24.49
CA ALA A 60 1.97 -4.69 -25.85
C ALA A 60 1.54 -3.39 -26.56
N ALA A 61 1.97 -3.36 -27.85
CA ALA A 61 1.58 -2.56 -29.03
C ALA A 61 2.20 -1.15 -29.16
N GLY A 62 2.84 -0.76 -30.26
CA GLY A 62 3.05 -1.35 -31.60
C GLY A 62 3.91 -0.40 -32.47
N ASP A 63 4.32 -0.88 -33.65
CA ASP A 63 4.92 -0.19 -34.82
C ASP A 63 4.84 1.35 -34.86
N GLU A 64 5.99 2.02 -35.06
CA GLU A 64 6.45 2.59 -36.35
C GLU A 64 7.91 3.09 -36.24
#